data_AF-A0A7G8PSL2-F1
#
_entry.id   AF-A0A7G8PSL2-F1
#
_cell.length_a   1.000
_cell.length_b   1.000
_cell.length_c   1.000
_cell.angle_alpha   90.00
_cell.angle_beta   90.00
_cell.angle_gamma   90.00
#
_symmetry.space_group_name_H-M   'P 1'
#
loop_
_entity.id
_entity.type
_entity.pdbx_description
1 polymer ?
#
loop_
_entity_poly.entity_id
_entity_poly.type
_entity_poly.pdbx_seq_one_letter_code
_entity_poly.pdbx_strand_id
1 'polypeptide(L)'
;MKDSSPKASFSLYGLVCNTFGHDYIITRKVTNHINEYKCSHCGREVTDSPAGKLEELTYKIKQINTCVATFFQKRTQRISA
;
A
#
# COMPACT_ATOMS: atom_id res chain seq x y z
N MET A 1 20.21 12.08 -0.82
CA MET A 1 18.90 11.89 -1.49
C MET A 1 17.92 12.77 -0.71
N LYS A 2 17.20 13.68 -1.37
CA LYS A 2 16.40 14.72 -0.70
C LYS A 2 15.00 14.19 -0.43
N ASP A 3 14.79 13.60 0.74
CA ASP A 3 13.45 13.20 1.18
C ASP A 3 12.70 14.44 1.62
N SER A 4 11.76 14.86 0.76
CA SER A 4 10.89 16.01 0.99
C SER A 4 9.84 15.63 2.02
N SER A 5 10.14 15.94 3.29
CA SER A 5 9.22 15.89 4.42
C SER A 5 7.98 16.75 4.18
N PRO A 6 6.75 16.19 4.20
CA PRO A 6 5.54 16.99 4.25
C PRO A 6 5.23 17.35 5.71
N LYS A 7 5.38 18.64 6.00
CA LYS A 7 4.66 19.46 6.99
C LYS A 7 4.19 18.72 8.26
N ALA A 8 4.97 18.90 9.32
CA ALA A 8 4.63 18.54 10.69
C ALA A 8 3.33 19.22 11.17
N SER A 9 2.19 18.57 10.97
CA SER A 9 1.12 18.60 11.95
C SER A 9 1.53 17.62 13.05
N PHE A 10 1.92 18.13 14.22
CA PHE A 10 2.32 17.33 15.39
C PHE A 10 1.13 16.50 15.89
N SER A 11 0.82 15.40 15.21
CA SER A 11 -0.04 14.35 15.71
C SER A 11 0.85 13.40 16.50
N LEU A 12 0.59 13.27 17.80
CA LEU A 12 1.29 12.34 18.70
C LEU A 12 1.37 10.91 18.11
N TYR A 13 0.42 10.54 17.25
CA TYR A 13 0.39 9.27 16.52
C TYR A 13 1.58 9.07 15.55
N GLY A 14 2.12 10.13 14.95
CA GLY A 14 3.26 10.02 14.03
C GLY A 14 4.56 9.58 14.73
N LEU A 15 4.75 10.00 15.98
CA LEU A 15 5.90 9.60 16.80
C LEU A 15 5.79 8.14 17.27
N VAL A 16 4.58 7.70 17.61
CA VAL A 16 4.30 6.31 18.03
C VAL A 16 4.64 5.32 16.91
N CYS A 17 4.32 5.64 15.65
CA CYS A 17 4.69 4.77 14.53
C CYS A 17 6.21 4.59 14.35
N ASN A 18 6.99 5.60 14.72
CA ASN A 18 8.44 5.55 14.60
C ASN A 18 9.09 4.71 15.71
N THR A 19 8.45 4.59 16.88
CA THR A 19 8.99 3.86 18.04
C THR A 19 8.42 2.45 18.20
N PHE A 20 7.13 2.24 17.87
CA PHE A 20 6.44 0.95 18.02
C PHE A 20 6.25 0.20 16.69
N GLY A 21 6.47 0.87 15.56
CA GLY A 21 6.21 0.33 14.23
C GLY A 21 4.86 0.75 13.67
N HIS A 22 4.65 0.47 12.39
CA HIS A 22 3.43 0.81 11.68
C HIS A 22 2.40 -0.31 11.82
N ASP A 23 1.20 0.05 12.27
CA ASP A 23 0.02 -0.82 12.21
C ASP A 23 -0.64 -0.68 10.84
N TYR A 24 -0.34 -1.60 9.94
CA TYR A 24 -0.83 -1.60 8.56
C TYR A 24 -2.12 -2.40 8.42
N ILE A 25 -3.19 -1.73 7.98
CA ILE A 25 -4.47 -2.36 7.63
C ILE A 25 -4.58 -2.52 6.12
N ILE A 26 -5.17 -3.62 5.66
CA ILE A 26 -5.42 -3.87 4.23
C ILE A 26 -6.49 -2.89 3.75
N THR A 27 -6.16 -2.02 2.79
CA THR A 27 -7.11 -1.08 2.20
C THR A 27 -7.70 -1.59 0.90
N ARG A 28 -6.91 -2.33 0.11
CA ARG A 28 -7.34 -2.86 -1.18
C ARG A 28 -6.62 -4.16 -1.49
N LYS A 29 -7.39 -5.17 -1.88
CA LYS A 29 -6.86 -6.43 -2.43
C LYS A 29 -6.72 -6.31 -3.95
N VAL A 30 -5.48 -6.25 -4.45
CA VAL A 30 -5.18 -6.08 -5.89
C VAL A 30 -5.28 -7.42 -6.60
N THR A 31 -4.65 -8.44 -6.04
CA THR A 31 -4.73 -9.84 -6.49
C THR A 31 -4.77 -10.76 -5.27
N ASN A 32 -4.60 -12.07 -5.45
CA ASN A 32 -4.50 -12.98 -4.31
C ASN A 32 -3.20 -12.83 -3.51
N HIS A 33 -2.14 -12.27 -4.12
CA HIS A 33 -0.81 -12.15 -3.50
C HIS A 33 -0.35 -10.69 -3.34
N ILE A 34 -1.09 -9.74 -3.89
CA ILE A 34 -0.74 -8.33 -3.85
C ILE A 34 -1.86 -7.56 -3.15
N ASN A 35 -1.55 -6.93 -2.04
CA ASN A 35 -2.44 -6.03 -1.32
C ASN A 35 -1.82 -4.65 -1.15
N GLU A 36 -2.68 -3.65 -1.11
CA GLU A 36 -2.37 -2.30 -0.65
C GLU A 36 -2.76 -2.18 0.82
N TYR A 37 -1.92 -1.50 1.58
CA TYR A 37 -2.07 -1.28 3.01
C TYR A 37 -1.98 0.20 3.33
N LYS A 38 -2.58 0.59 4.45
CA LYS A 38 -2.47 1.93 5.01
C LYS A 38 -2.26 1.83 6.50
N CYS A 39 -1.37 2.65 7.03
CA CYS A 39 -1.18 2.73 8.47
C CYS A 39 -2.38 3.44 9.11
N SER A 40 -2.99 2.82 10.11
CA SER A 40 -4.14 3.37 10.86
C SER A 40 -3.81 4.68 11.59
N HIS A 41 -2.54 4.87 11.96
CA HIS A 41 -2.07 5.98 12.79
C HIS A 41 -1.47 7.14 11.99
N CYS A 42 -0.54 6.87 11.07
CA CYS A 42 0.15 7.92 10.30
C CYS A 42 -0.36 8.05 8.85
N GLY A 43 -1.23 7.14 8.40
CA GLY A 43 -1.78 7.17 7.05
C GLY A 43 -0.79 6.79 5.94
N ARG A 44 0.43 6.35 6.26
CA ARG A 44 1.41 5.87 5.28
C ARG A 44 0.83 4.70 4.49
N GLU A 45 0.91 4.78 3.17
CA GLU A 45 0.40 3.73 2.27
C GLU A 45 1.57 2.89 1.71
N VAL A 46 1.42 1.58 1.73
CA VAL A 46 2.41 0.62 1.21
C VAL A 46 1.71 -0.50 0.43
N THR A 47 2.45 -1.26 -0.36
CA THR A 47 1.93 -2.39 -1.12
C THR A 47 2.89 -3.57 -1.08
N ASP A 48 2.36 -4.77 -1.27
CA ASP A 48 3.17 -5.96 -1.49
C ASP A 48 3.92 -5.83 -2.83
N SER A 49 5.25 -5.97 -2.76
CA SER A 49 6.12 -6.11 -3.93
C SER A 49 6.21 -7.58 -4.36
N PRO A 50 6.37 -7.88 -5.66
CA PRO A 50 6.63 -9.25 -6.14
C PRO A 50 7.85 -9.90 -5.47
N ALA A 51 8.78 -9.10 -4.94
CA ALA A 51 9.95 -9.56 -4.20
C ALA A 51 9.67 -9.91 -2.72
N GLY A 52 8.41 -9.86 -2.27
CA GLY A 52 8.01 -10.19 -0.90
C GLY A 52 8.34 -9.11 0.13
N LYS A 53 8.55 -7.86 -0.31
CA LYS A 53 8.80 -6.71 0.56
C LYS A 53 7.64 -5.72 0.47
N LEU A 54 7.44 -4.94 1.54
CA LEU A 54 6.54 -3.79 1.48
C LEU A 54 7.25 -2.62 0.81
N GLU A 55 6.66 -2.10 -0.26
CA GLU A 55 7.12 -0.91 -0.96
C GLU A 55 6.13 0.24 -0.77
N GLU A 56 6.62 1.47 -0.83
CA GLU A 56 5.78 2.66 -0.71
C GLU A 56 4.75 2.72 -1.85
N LEU A 57 3.47 2.96 -1.51
CA LEU A 57 2.41 3.06 -2.51
C LEU A 57 2.41 4.44 -3.18
N THR A 58 3.36 4.62 -4.10
CA THR A 58 3.42 5.82 -4.92
C THR A 58 2.28 5.87 -5.94
N TYR A 59 1.96 7.07 -6.45
CA TYR A 59 0.94 7.24 -7.50
C TYR A 59 1.18 6.32 -8.71
N LYS A 60 2.43 6.19 -9.15
CA LYS A 60 2.81 5.31 -10.27
C LYS A 60 2.52 3.84 -9.96
N ILE A 61 2.87 3.37 -8.77
CA ILE A 61 2.62 2.00 -8.34
C ILE A 61 1.12 1.74 -8.23
N LYS A 62 0.35 2.70 -7.72
CA LYS A 62 -1.12 2.62 -7.64
C LYS A 62 -1.78 2.47 -9.01
N GLN A 63 -1.27 3.16 -10.03
CA GLN A 63 -1.73 2.98 -11.42
C GLN A 63 -1.42 1.56 -11.92
N ILE A 64 -0.18 1.07 -11.70
CA ILE A 64 0.23 -0.29 -12.08
C ILE A 64 -0.66 -1.33 -11.39
N ASN A 65 -0.85 -1.22 -10.07
CA ASN A 65 -1.72 -2.12 -9.31
C ASN A 65 -3.16 -2.11 -9.85
N THR A 66 -3.67 -0.95 -10.25
CA THR A 66 -5.00 -0.86 -10.86
C THR A 66 -5.08 -1.61 -12.19
N CYS A 67 -4.08 -1.48 -13.06
CA CYS A 67 -4.00 -2.27 -14.29
C CYS A 67 -3.94 -3.78 -13.98
N VAL A 68 -3.09 -4.19 -13.05
CA VAL A 68 -2.94 -5.60 -12.64
C VAL A 68 -4.25 -6.16 -12.06
N ALA A 69 -4.95 -5.41 -11.21
CA ALA A 69 -6.23 -5.82 -10.65
C ALA A 69 -7.28 -6.06 -11.74
N THR A 70 -7.40 -5.15 -12.72
CA THR A 70 -8.35 -5.33 -13.82
C THR A 70 -8.02 -6.54 -14.68
N PHE A 71 -6.74 -6.78 -14.96
CA PHE A 71 -6.30 -7.97 -15.70
C PHE A 71 -6.59 -9.26 -14.93
N PHE A 72 -6.26 -9.29 -13.64
CA PHE A 72 -6.52 -10.42 -12.76
C PHE A 72 -8.02 -10.73 -12.69
N GLN A 73 -8.86 -9.72 -12.46
CA GLN A 73 -10.31 -9.88 -12.42
C GLN A 73 -10.87 -10.46 -13.73
N LYS A 74 -10.45 -9.92 -14.88
CA LYS A 74 -10.86 -10.43 -16.21
C LYS A 74 -10.44 -11.89 -16.40
N ARG A 75 -9.25 -12.27 -15.94
CA ARG A 75 -8.77 -13.64 -16.04
C ARG A 75 -9.54 -14.58 -15.11
N THR A 76 -9.77 -14.18 -13.86
CA THR A 76 -10.50 -14.99 -12.88
C THR A 76 -11.93 -15.25 -13.36
N GLN A 77 -12.62 -14.23 -13.89
CA GLN A 77 -13.97 -14.37 -14.45
C GLN A 77 -14.06 -15.40 -15.58
N ARG A 78 -13.01 -15.53 -16.41
CA ARG A 78 -12.96 -16.53 -17.49
C ARG A 78 -12.68 -17.95 -17.00
N ILE A 79 -11.99 -18.10 -15.86
CA ILE A 79 -11.65 -19.41 -15.29
C ILE A 79 -12.80 -19.93 -14.41
N SER A 80 -13.58 -19.02 -13.83
CA SER A 80 -14.76 -19.36 -13.02
C SER A 80 -16.05 -19.56 -13.82
N ALA A 81 -16.01 -19.40 -15.15
CA ALA A 81 -17.12 -19.60 -16.07
C ALA A 81 -16.95 -20.93 -16.81
#